data_AF-A0A4V2M1K5-F1
#
_entry.id   AF-A0A4V2M1K5-F1
#
_cell.length_a   1.000
_cell.length_b   1.000
_cell.length_c   1.000
_cell.angle_alpha   90.00
_cell.angle_beta   90.00
_cell.angle_gamma   90.00
#
_symmetry.space_group_name_H-M   'P 1'
#
loop_
_entity.id
_entity.type
_entity.pdbx_description
1 polymer ?
#
loop_
_entity_poly.entity_id
_entity_poly.type
_entity_poly.pdbx_seq_one_letter_code
_entity_poly.pdbx_strand_id
1 'polypeptide(L)'
;MTDQEIANLVLMSQFILLPIALGLMLFGRSRGNRRVLAWSRGLAILALVLAAAYDVAGAVYLLLAEPEPGHEPWADPSAVVDYPTFFLPIGVGALLAGAGILVGVTRARHHLG
;
A
#
# COMPACT_ATOMS: atom_id res chain seq x y z
N MET A 1 -9.94 -13.13 14.19
CA MET A 1 -9.40 -11.86 13.66
C MET A 1 -10.44 -11.34 12.69
N THR A 2 -10.95 -10.13 12.90
CA THR A 2 -11.99 -9.54 12.03
C THR A 2 -11.36 -9.03 10.74
N ASP A 3 -12.13 -8.93 9.65
CA ASP A 3 -11.65 -8.41 8.37
C ASP A 3 -11.13 -6.96 8.51
N GLN A 4 -11.69 -6.18 9.43
CA GLN A 4 -11.21 -4.85 9.80
C GLN A 4 -9.81 -4.88 10.45
N GLU A 5 -9.54 -5.85 11.33
CA GLU A 5 -8.21 -6.03 11.93
C GLU A 5 -7.17 -6.37 10.87
N ILE A 6 -7.53 -7.15 9.85
CA ILE A 6 -6.65 -7.49 8.73
C ILE A 6 -6.37 -6.24 7.88
N ALA A 7 -7.41 -5.48 7.52
CA ALA A 7 -7.26 -4.23 6.77
C ALA A 7 -6.35 -3.22 7.49
N ASN A 8 -6.54 -3.07 8.81
CA ASN A 8 -5.71 -2.20 9.65
C ASN A 8 -4.26 -2.69 9.74
N LEU A 9 -4.05 -4.00 9.85
CA LEU A 9 -2.70 -4.59 9.88
C LEU A 9 -1.95 -4.34 8.57
N VAL A 10 -2.62 -4.48 7.42
CA VAL A 10 -2.03 -4.19 6.12
C VAL A 10 -1.64 -2.71 6.02
N LEU A 11 -2.54 -1.79 6.39
CA LEU A 11 -2.24 -0.36 6.43
C LEU A 11 -1.06 -0.03 7.35
N MET A 12 -1.05 -0.53 8.58
CA MET A 12 0.08 -0.33 9.50
C MET A 12 1.40 -0.86 8.93
N SER A 13 1.34 -2.02 8.28
CA SER A 13 2.51 -2.61 7.62
C SER A 13 3.06 -1.67 6.54
N GLN A 14 2.20 -1.04 5.74
CA GLN A 14 2.65 -0.07 4.73
C GLN A 14 3.26 1.20 5.33
N PHE A 15 2.66 1.72 6.41
CA PHE A 15 3.20 2.87 7.14
C PHE A 15 4.61 2.62 7.70
N ILE A 16 4.95 1.37 8.00
CA ILE A 16 6.29 0.98 8.47
C ILE A 16 7.22 0.69 7.29
N LEU A 17 6.76 -0.11 6.33
CA LEU A 17 7.60 -0.60 5.23
C LEU A 17 8.06 0.52 4.29
N LEU A 18 7.18 1.49 3.96
CA LEU A 18 7.51 2.55 3.00
C LEU A 18 8.61 3.50 3.50
N PRO A 19 8.56 4.05 4.73
CA PRO A 19 9.65 4.86 5.27
C PRO A 19 10.97 4.09 5.37
N ILE A 20 10.93 2.81 5.78
CA ILE A 20 12.14 1.97 5.86
C ILE A 20 12.72 1.76 4.45
N ALA A 21 11.88 1.40 3.47
CA ALA A 21 12.32 1.21 2.10
C ALA A 21 12.94 2.48 1.50
N LEU A 22 12.33 3.64 1.76
CA LEU A 22 12.85 4.94 1.37
C LEU A 22 14.18 5.26 2.07
N GLY A 23 14.28 5.06 3.38
CA GLY A 23 15.50 5.28 4.15
C GLY A 23 16.66 4.41 3.64
N LEU A 24 16.41 3.13 3.37
CA LEU A 24 17.41 2.23 2.78
C LEU A 24 17.77 2.65 1.35
N MET A 25 16.82 3.13 0.54
CA MET A 25 17.12 3.65 -0.79
C MET A 25 18.10 4.82 -0.71
N LEU A 26 17.80 5.81 0.14
CA LEU A 26 18.61 7.02 0.29
C LEU A 26 20.00 6.68 0.85
N PHE A 27 20.08 5.80 1.86
CA PHE A 27 21.34 5.35 2.43
C PHE A 27 22.17 4.52 1.43
N GLY A 28 21.52 3.60 0.73
CA GLY A 28 22.16 2.78 -0.30
C GLY A 28 22.71 3.64 -1.45
N ARG A 29 21.98 4.68 -1.85
CA ARG A 29 22.42 5.66 -2.85
C ARG A 29 23.59 6.49 -2.35
N SER A 30 23.53 7.05 -1.14
CA SER A 30 24.58 7.94 -0.63
C SER A 30 25.90 7.23 -0.33
N ARG A 31 25.84 5.96 0.10
CA ARG A 31 27.02 5.14 0.41
C ARG A 31 27.47 4.25 -0.75
N GLY A 32 26.77 4.27 -1.89
CA GLY A 32 27.04 3.37 -3.02
C GLY A 32 26.85 1.88 -2.72
N ASN A 33 26.03 1.53 -1.71
CA ASN A 33 25.90 0.16 -1.23
C ASN A 33 24.80 -0.61 -1.97
N ARG A 34 25.21 -1.43 -2.95
CA ARG A 34 24.31 -2.26 -3.77
C ARG A 34 23.47 -3.25 -2.96
N ARG A 35 24.00 -3.78 -1.84
CA ARG A 35 23.26 -4.73 -0.98
C ARG A 35 22.10 -4.05 -0.30
N VAL A 36 22.31 -2.84 0.21
CA VAL A 36 21.23 -2.04 0.83
C VAL A 36 20.16 -1.67 -0.20
N LEU A 37 20.57 -1.32 -1.43
CA LEU A 37 19.61 -1.07 -2.51
C LEU A 37 18.81 -2.32 -2.89
N ALA A 38 19.40 -3.52 -2.80
CA ALA A 38 18.67 -4.76 -3.01
C ALA A 38 17.60 -5.00 -1.92
N TRP A 39 17.91 -4.70 -0.66
CA TRP A 39 16.94 -4.74 0.44
C TRP A 39 15.81 -3.73 0.25
N SER A 40 16.15 -2.49 -0.09
CA SER A 40 15.17 -1.44 -0.41
C SER A 40 14.24 -1.86 -1.56
N ARG A 41 14.79 -2.49 -2.62
CA ARG A 41 13.99 -3.07 -3.71
C ARG A 41 13.00 -4.12 -3.20
N GLY A 42 13.46 -5.05 -2.36
CA GLY A 42 12.62 -6.10 -1.79
C GLY A 42 11.47 -5.54 -0.98
N LEU A 43 11.74 -4.55 -0.12
CA LEU A 43 10.71 -3.89 0.68
C LEU A 43 9.72 -3.09 -0.19
N ALA A 44 10.20 -2.41 -1.24
CA ALA A 44 9.33 -1.70 -2.17
C ALA A 44 8.38 -2.66 -2.92
N ILE A 45 8.88 -3.81 -3.35
CA ILE A 45 8.04 -4.86 -3.99
C ILE A 45 7.01 -5.39 -2.99
N LEU A 46 7.41 -5.68 -1.75
CA LEU A 46 6.49 -6.15 -0.72
C LEU A 46 5.40 -5.10 -0.43
N ALA A 47 5.77 -3.83 -0.31
CA ALA A 47 4.83 -2.74 -0.08
C ALA A 47 3.82 -2.61 -1.25
N LEU A 48 4.28 -2.76 -2.50
CA LEU A 48 3.43 -2.76 -3.69
C LEU A 48 2.43 -3.93 -3.69
N VAL A 49 2.88 -5.14 -3.36
CA VAL A 49 1.99 -6.31 -3.29
C VAL A 49 0.93 -6.12 -2.21
N LEU A 50 1.32 -5.62 -1.04
CA LEU A 50 0.38 -5.30 0.04
C LEU A 50 -0.61 -4.20 -0.37
N ALA A 51 -0.16 -3.18 -1.12
CA ALA A 51 -1.02 -2.10 -1.59
C ALA A 51 -2.06 -2.61 -2.57
N ALA A 52 -1.62 -3.35 -3.58
CA ALA A 52 -2.49 -3.93 -4.58
C ALA A 52 -3.51 -4.88 -3.94
N ALA A 53 -3.09 -5.72 -2.99
CA ALA A 53 -4.01 -6.60 -2.27
C ALA A 53 -5.04 -5.81 -1.46
N TYR A 54 -4.63 -4.74 -0.77
CA TYR A 54 -5.53 -3.86 -0.02
C TYR A 54 -6.55 -3.17 -0.93
N ASP A 55 -6.09 -2.58 -2.04
CA ASP A 55 -6.94 -1.86 -2.98
C ASP A 55 -7.93 -2.79 -3.69
N VAL A 56 -7.45 -3.98 -4.12
CA VAL A 56 -8.31 -5.00 -4.75
C VAL A 56 -9.35 -5.51 -3.76
N ALA A 57 -8.98 -5.81 -2.52
CA ALA A 57 -9.93 -6.22 -1.49
C ALA A 57 -10.96 -5.13 -1.25
N GLY A 58 -10.54 -3.87 -1.04
CA GLY A 58 -11.46 -2.75 -0.84
C GLY A 58 -12.38 -2.51 -2.03
N ALA A 59 -11.89 -2.63 -3.26
CA ALA A 59 -12.71 -2.51 -4.46
C ALA A 59 -13.75 -3.65 -4.58
N VAL A 60 -13.35 -4.90 -4.30
CA VAL A 60 -14.28 -6.04 -4.28
C VAL A 60 -15.36 -5.84 -3.22
N TYR A 61 -14.99 -5.40 -2.03
CA TYR A 61 -15.95 -5.13 -0.96
C TYR A 61 -16.93 -4.00 -1.32
N LEU A 62 -16.47 -2.93 -1.97
CA LEU A 62 -17.36 -1.88 -2.47
C LEU A 62 -18.29 -2.36 -3.60
N LEU A 63 -17.84 -3.27 -4.45
CA LEU A 63 -18.66 -3.84 -5.52
C LEU A 63 -19.74 -4.80 -5.00
N LEU A 64 -19.44 -5.51 -3.90
CA LEU A 64 -20.35 -6.46 -3.27
C LEU A 64 -21.23 -5.83 -2.20
N ALA A 65 -20.99 -4.56 -1.85
CA ALA A 65 -21.81 -3.83 -0.89
C ALA A 65 -23.25 -3.67 -1.42
N GLU A 66 -24.17 -4.50 -0.92
CA GLU A 66 -25.59 -4.29 -1.10
C GLU A 66 -26.06 -3.18 -0.13
N PRO A 67 -26.67 -2.09 -0.64
CA PRO A 67 -27.25 -1.09 0.24
C PRO A 67 -28.49 -1.63 0.96
N GLU A 68 -28.72 -1.19 2.20
CA GLU A 68 -29.98 -1.48 2.89
C GLU A 68 -31.18 -0.99 2.04
N PRO A 69 -32.30 -1.75 1.99
CA PRO A 69 -33.48 -1.35 1.22
C PRO A 69 -33.97 0.05 1.63
N GLY A 70 -33.89 1.01 0.71
CA GLY A 70 -34.32 2.40 0.92
C GLY A 70 -33.21 3.40 1.29
N HIS A 71 -31.96 2.96 1.44
CA HIS A 71 -30.80 3.84 1.52
C HIS A 71 -29.99 3.72 0.23
N GLU A 72 -30.05 4.73 -0.63
CA GLU A 72 -29.17 4.72 -1.79
C GLU A 72 -27.73 4.93 -1.34
N PRO A 73 -26.75 4.13 -1.81
CA PRO A 73 -25.38 4.16 -1.30
C PRO A 73 -24.65 5.48 -1.58
N TRP A 74 -25.19 6.34 -2.44
CA TRP A 74 -24.72 7.72 -2.66
C TRP A 74 -25.35 8.76 -1.73
N ALA A 75 -26.42 8.42 -1.00
CA ALA A 75 -27.15 9.32 -0.11
C ALA A 75 -26.73 9.15 1.36
N ASP A 76 -26.34 7.93 1.78
CA ASP A 76 -25.83 7.66 3.12
C ASP A 76 -24.68 6.63 3.10
N PRO A 77 -23.41 7.08 3.09
CA PRO A 77 -22.24 6.21 3.12
C PRO A 77 -22.13 5.36 4.39
N SER A 78 -22.87 5.71 5.46
CA SER A 78 -22.87 4.98 6.73
C SER A 78 -23.87 3.81 6.77
N ALA A 79 -24.75 3.71 5.77
CA ALA A 79 -25.73 2.63 5.61
C ALA A 79 -25.16 1.35 4.97
N VAL A 80 -23.84 1.26 4.78
CA VAL A 80 -23.15 0.03 4.35
C VAL A 80 -22.81 -0.78 5.61
N VAL A 81 -23.76 -1.61 6.05
CA VAL A 81 -23.77 -2.15 7.43
C VAL A 81 -22.82 -3.33 7.66
N ASP A 82 -22.35 -4.02 6.60
CA ASP A 82 -21.69 -5.34 6.76
C ASP A 82 -20.23 -5.44 6.31
N TYR A 83 -19.57 -4.34 5.91
CA TYR A 83 -18.23 -4.41 5.30
C TYR A 83 -17.14 -3.62 6.04
N PRO A 84 -15.88 -4.10 6.02
CA PRO A 84 -14.76 -3.39 6.63
C PRO A 84 -14.57 -2.02 5.95
N THR A 85 -14.19 -1.02 6.73
CA THR A 85 -13.86 0.30 6.19
C THR A 85 -12.49 0.26 5.51
N PHE A 86 -12.49 0.38 4.18
CA PHE A 86 -11.29 0.52 3.36
C PHE A 86 -11.02 1.99 3.01
N PHE A 87 -9.81 2.47 3.28
CA PHE A 87 -9.35 3.78 2.86
C PHE A 87 -8.60 3.68 1.53
N LEU A 88 -9.34 3.45 0.44
CA LEU A 88 -8.75 3.29 -0.91
C LEU A 88 -7.76 4.40 -1.32
N PRO A 89 -8.00 5.70 -1.03
CA PRO A 89 -7.00 6.73 -1.35
C PRO A 89 -5.64 6.51 -0.67
N ILE A 90 -5.63 5.92 0.53
CA ILE A 90 -4.40 5.61 1.26
C ILE A 90 -3.68 4.43 0.61
N GLY A 91 -4.41 3.37 0.24
CA GLY A 91 -3.83 2.20 -0.44
C GLY A 91 -3.22 2.58 -1.80
N VAL A 92 -3.93 3.39 -2.61
CA VAL A 92 -3.42 3.95 -3.87
C VAL A 92 -2.18 4.81 -3.62
N GLY A 93 -2.20 5.65 -2.59
CA GLY A 93 -1.04 6.46 -2.20
C GLY A 93 0.19 5.61 -1.85
N ALA A 94 -0.02 4.51 -1.11
CA ALA A 94 1.03 3.57 -0.79
C ALA A 94 1.57 2.82 -2.01
N LEU A 95 0.70 2.49 -2.98
CA LEU A 95 1.07 1.89 -4.26
C LEU A 95 1.98 2.83 -5.06
N LEU A 96 1.59 4.10 -5.18
CA LEU A 96 2.39 5.13 -5.86
C LEU A 96 3.73 5.37 -5.16
N ALA A 97 3.74 5.42 -3.82
CA ALA A 97 4.96 5.57 -3.04
C ALA A 97 5.91 4.38 -3.24
N GLY A 98 5.39 3.15 -3.19
CA GLY A 98 6.17 1.93 -3.45
C GLY A 98 6.77 1.91 -4.86
N ALA A 99 6.00 2.30 -5.87
CA ALA A 99 6.46 2.41 -7.25
C ALA A 99 7.57 3.48 -7.39
N GLY A 100 7.39 4.64 -6.75
CA GLY A 100 8.40 5.70 -6.71
C GLY A 100 9.72 5.24 -6.10
N ILE A 101 9.67 4.51 -4.98
CA ILE A 101 10.87 3.93 -4.34
C ILE A 101 11.53 2.92 -5.29
N LEU A 102 10.75 2.05 -5.94
CA LEU A 102 11.28 1.06 -6.87
C LEU A 102 12.01 1.71 -8.07
N VAL A 103 11.42 2.76 -8.65
CA VAL A 103 12.06 3.57 -9.70
C VAL A 103 13.33 4.26 -9.18
N GLY A 104 13.29 4.80 -7.96
CA GLY A 104 14.44 5.43 -7.33
C GLY A 104 15.59 4.45 -7.10
N VAL A 105 15.30 3.24 -6.62
CA VAL A 105 16.28 2.16 -6.41
C VAL A 105 16.87 1.68 -7.73
N THR A 106 16.05 1.46 -8.76
CA THR A 106 16.54 1.01 -10.08
C THR A 106 17.47 2.05 -10.70
N ARG A 107 17.11 3.34 -10.67
CA ARG A 107 17.99 4.43 -11.09
C ARG A 107 19.27 4.50 -10.25
N ALA A 108 19.18 4.40 -8.93
CA ALA A 108 20.35 4.44 -8.04
C ALA A 108 21.31 3.28 -8.32
N ARG A 109 20.79 2.07 -8.57
CA ARG A 109 21.61 0.92 -8.96
C ARG A 109 22.28 1.13 -10.31
N HIS A 110 21.56 1.64 -11.30
CA HIS A 110 22.12 1.90 -12.63
C HIS A 110 23.30 2.90 -12.57
N HIS A 111 23.24 3.92 -11.70
CA HIS A 111 24.35 4.85 -11.51
C HIS A 111 25.58 4.22 -10.84
N LEU A 112 25.42 3.10 -10.14
CA LEU A 112 26.51 2.42 -9.45
C LEU A 112 27.18 1.33 -10.30
N GLY A 113 26.68 1.06 -11.51
CA GLY A 113 27.11 -0.03 -12.40
C GLY A 113 26.67 -1.42 -11.93
#